data_AF-M0ZTT7-F1
#
_entry.id   AF-M0ZTT7-F1
#
_cell.length_a   1.000
_cell.length_b   1.000
_cell.length_c   1.000
_cell.angle_alpha   90.00
_cell.angle_beta   90.00
_cell.angle_gamma   90.00
#
_symmetry.space_group_name_H-M   'P 1'
#
loop_
_entity.id
_entity.type
_entity.pdbx_description
1 polymer ?
#
loop_
_entity_poly.entity_id
_entity_poly.type
_entity_poly.pdbx_seq_one_letter_code
_entity_poly.pdbx_strand_id
1 'polypeptide(L)'
;MDALRKQASKLREQVAKQQQAVIKQFSATGYESSDVMVIDEMEMQLHHQLDKLYKSTREKRDFQREIVKAAETFTAIGYKHIETGTKLSEDCCKYGVENPNDEVLAKAASIYGDARKHAEKEVEDLNKLFFSQVLEPMRAMVAGSPLEDARHLAQRYSKMRQEAEIQVTVTIISFAKDCMINVC
;
A
#
# COMPACT_ATOMS: atom_id res chain seq x y z
N MET A 1 66.03 2.22 -11.52
CA MET A 1 64.97 1.24 -11.87
C MET A 1 64.51 0.40 -10.67
N ASP A 2 65.38 0.00 -9.73
CA ASP A 2 64.97 -0.84 -8.58
C ASP A 2 64.19 -0.12 -7.48
N ALA A 3 64.39 1.20 -7.29
CA ALA A 3 63.65 1.98 -6.31
C ALA A 3 62.16 2.10 -6.64
N LEU A 4 61.83 2.33 -7.91
CA LEU A 4 60.47 2.34 -8.45
C LEU A 4 59.80 0.98 -8.30
N ARG A 5 60.54 -0.11 -8.53
CA ARG A 5 60.03 -1.48 -8.37
C ARG A 5 59.68 -1.78 -6.91
N LYS A 6 60.48 -1.29 -5.96
CA LYS A 6 60.23 -1.42 -4.52
C LYS A 6 59.04 -0.57 -4.02
N GLN A 7 58.84 0.62 -4.57
CA GLN A 7 57.66 1.43 -4.26
C GLN A 7 56.38 0.77 -4.80
N ALA A 8 56.41 0.27 -6.04
CA ALA A 8 55.28 -0.44 -6.63
C ALA A 8 54.90 -1.71 -5.83
N SER A 9 55.88 -2.47 -5.32
CA SER A 9 55.59 -3.63 -4.47
C SER A 9 54.99 -3.23 -3.11
N LYS A 10 55.43 -2.11 -2.52
CA LYS A 10 54.85 -1.60 -1.26
C LYS A 10 53.42 -1.13 -1.45
N LEU A 11 53.14 -0.40 -2.53
CA LEU A 11 51.78 0.04 -2.86
C LEU A 11 50.86 -1.17 -3.08
N ARG A 12 51.32 -2.18 -3.83
CA ARG A 12 50.57 -3.42 -4.04
C ARG A 12 50.25 -4.15 -2.73
N GLU A 13 51.18 -4.17 -1.78
CA GLU A 13 50.98 -4.79 -0.47
C GLU A 13 50.01 -3.99 0.42
N GLN A 14 50.09 -2.65 0.38
CA GLN A 14 49.15 -1.78 1.08
C GLN A 14 47.73 -1.92 0.51
N VAL A 15 47.59 -1.92 -0.82
CA VAL A 15 46.32 -2.15 -1.51
C VAL A 15 45.72 -3.51 -1.12
N ALA A 16 46.53 -4.57 -1.10
CA ALA A 16 46.07 -5.90 -0.70
C ALA A 16 45.59 -5.95 0.76
N LYS A 17 46.32 -5.31 1.69
CA LYS A 17 45.91 -5.22 3.11
C LYS A 17 44.62 -4.41 3.28
N GLN A 18 44.47 -3.32 2.53
CA GLN A 18 43.29 -2.46 2.60
C GLN A 18 42.07 -3.14 1.98
N GLN A 19 42.23 -3.83 0.84
CA GLN A 19 41.19 -4.68 0.26
C GLN A 19 40.74 -5.77 1.25
N GLN A 20 41.67 -6.42 1.94
CA GLN A 20 41.36 -7.46 2.91
C GLN A 20 40.66 -6.91 4.17
N ALA A 21 40.97 -5.68 4.59
CA ALA A 21 40.27 -5.01 5.70
C ALA A 21 38.84 -4.61 5.33
N VAL A 22 38.63 -4.12 4.10
CA VAL A 22 37.31 -3.78 3.55
C VAL A 22 36.44 -5.04 3.45
N ILE A 23 36.97 -6.13 2.88
CA ILE A 23 36.28 -7.42 2.81
C ILE A 23 35.95 -7.94 4.23
N LYS A 24 36.84 -7.76 5.21
CA LYS A 24 36.58 -8.10 6.61
C LYS A 24 35.46 -7.28 7.24
N GLN A 25 35.36 -5.98 6.94
CA GLN A 25 34.24 -5.16 7.41
C GLN A 25 32.90 -5.61 6.82
N PHE A 26 32.88 -6.01 5.55
CA PHE A 26 31.67 -6.54 4.91
C PHE A 26 31.31 -7.97 5.36
N SER A 27 32.28 -8.79 5.76
CA SER A 27 32.00 -10.14 6.30
C SER A 27 31.57 -10.11 7.78
N ALA A 28 32.01 -9.12 8.55
CA ALA A 28 31.57 -8.93 9.94
C ALA A 28 30.09 -8.52 10.07
N THR A 29 29.45 -8.04 9.00
CA THR A 29 28.00 -7.78 8.94
C THR A 29 27.16 -9.02 8.60
N GLY A 30 27.72 -10.23 8.70
CA GLY A 30 26.97 -11.48 8.62
C GLY A 30 26.99 -12.17 7.25
N TYR A 31 28.07 -12.01 6.49
CA TYR A 31 28.17 -12.53 5.13
C TYR A 31 29.45 -13.33 4.93
N GLU A 32 29.40 -14.62 5.28
CA GLU A 32 30.47 -15.58 5.00
C GLU A 32 30.18 -16.37 3.71
N SER A 33 31.26 -16.60 2.96
CA SER A 33 31.42 -17.61 1.90
C SER A 33 31.16 -17.18 0.45
N SER A 34 32.27 -17.01 -0.29
CA SER A 34 32.58 -17.48 -1.66
C SER A 34 31.56 -17.46 -2.81
N ASP A 35 30.37 -16.88 -2.67
CA ASP A 35 29.31 -16.82 -3.71
C ASP A 35 29.16 -15.40 -4.31
N VAL A 36 30.19 -14.56 -4.16
CA VAL A 36 30.13 -13.09 -4.28
C VAL A 36 29.65 -12.57 -5.65
N MET A 37 29.70 -13.37 -6.72
CA MET A 37 29.13 -12.98 -8.02
C MET A 37 27.69 -13.47 -8.25
N VAL A 38 27.24 -14.53 -7.56
CA VAL A 38 25.86 -15.07 -7.64
C VAL A 38 24.91 -14.27 -6.75
N ILE A 39 25.47 -13.59 -5.75
CA ILE A 39 24.76 -12.76 -4.78
C ILE A 39 24.16 -11.52 -5.43
N ASP A 40 24.86 -10.85 -6.35
CA ASP A 40 24.36 -9.64 -7.02
C ASP A 40 23.13 -9.93 -7.89
N GLU A 41 23.10 -11.05 -8.61
CA GLU A 41 21.96 -11.45 -9.44
C GLU A 41 20.72 -11.82 -8.59
N MET A 42 20.90 -12.64 -7.54
CA MET A 42 19.81 -12.98 -6.62
C MET A 42 19.29 -11.76 -5.85
N GLU A 43 20.19 -10.88 -5.40
CA GLU A 43 19.83 -9.65 -4.70
C GLU A 43 19.11 -8.66 -5.65
N MET A 44 19.56 -8.53 -6.90
CA MET A 44 18.89 -7.75 -7.93
C MET A 44 17.49 -8.29 -8.24
N GLN A 45 17.34 -9.62 -8.34
CA GLN A 45 16.03 -10.26 -8.52
C GLN A 45 15.11 -10.03 -7.32
N LEU A 46 15.62 -10.16 -6.10
CA LEU A 46 14.86 -9.88 -4.87
C LEU A 46 14.39 -8.42 -4.84
N HIS A 47 15.28 -7.48 -5.17
CA HIS A 47 14.95 -6.06 -5.24
C HIS A 47 13.83 -5.80 -6.27
N HIS A 48 13.94 -6.39 -7.46
CA HIS A 48 12.92 -6.28 -8.49
C HIS A 48 11.55 -6.83 -8.03
N GLN A 49 11.55 -7.98 -7.34
CA GLN A 49 10.34 -8.55 -6.76
C GLN A 49 9.74 -7.64 -5.68
N LEU A 50 10.57 -7.06 -4.83
CA LEU A 50 10.15 -6.15 -3.76
C LEU A 50 9.55 -4.85 -4.32
N ASP A 51 10.15 -4.28 -5.38
CA ASP A 51 9.62 -3.09 -6.06
C ASP A 51 8.28 -3.39 -6.74
N LYS A 52 8.15 -4.53 -7.41
CA LYS A 52 6.88 -4.99 -7.99
C LYS A 52 5.81 -5.19 -6.92
N LEU A 53 6.18 -5.80 -5.79
CA LEU A 53 5.29 -5.98 -4.64
C LEU A 53 4.84 -4.63 -4.07
N TYR A 54 5.77 -3.68 -3.90
CA TYR A 54 5.46 -2.34 -3.40
C TYR A 54 4.49 -1.59 -4.32
N LYS A 55 4.76 -1.55 -5.62
CA LYS A 55 3.91 -0.89 -6.62
C LYS A 55 2.50 -1.51 -6.66
N SER A 56 2.41 -2.83 -6.77
CA SER A 56 1.11 -3.53 -6.81
C SER A 56 0.31 -3.38 -5.51
N THR A 57 0.97 -3.43 -4.35
CA THR A 57 0.34 -3.21 -3.04
C THR A 57 -0.16 -1.77 -2.89
N ARG A 58 0.60 -0.81 -3.44
CA ARG A 58 0.18 0.60 -3.49
C ARG A 58 -1.06 0.80 -4.34
N GLU A 59 -1.04 0.32 -5.57
CA GLU A 59 -2.15 0.44 -6.53
C GLU A 59 -3.42 -0.23 -6.00
N LYS A 60 -3.28 -1.45 -5.45
CA LYS A 60 -4.40 -2.17 -4.84
C LYS A 60 -5.05 -1.36 -3.71
N ARG A 61 -4.27 -0.77 -2.81
CA ARG A 61 -4.80 0.06 -1.72
C ARG A 61 -5.56 1.27 -2.26
N ASP A 62 -4.99 1.95 -3.25
CA ASP A 62 -5.60 3.16 -3.81
C ASP A 62 -6.93 2.80 -4.51
N PHE A 63 -6.97 1.68 -5.23
CA PHE A 63 -8.21 1.13 -5.78
C PHE A 63 -9.24 0.74 -4.71
N GLN A 64 -8.82 0.04 -3.65
CA GLN A 64 -9.69 -0.31 -2.52
C GLN A 64 -10.29 0.94 -1.86
N ARG A 65 -9.51 2.02 -1.72
CA ARG A 65 -9.99 3.30 -1.18
C ARG A 65 -11.07 3.92 -2.05
N GLU A 66 -10.92 3.87 -3.38
CA GLU A 66 -11.97 4.37 -4.29
C GLU A 66 -13.25 3.54 -4.20
N ILE A 67 -13.16 2.21 -4.07
CA ILE A 67 -14.35 1.38 -3.83
C ILE A 67 -15.02 1.74 -2.51
N VAL A 68 -14.25 1.92 -1.43
CA VAL A 68 -14.80 2.33 -0.12
C VAL A 68 -15.54 3.65 -0.24
N LYS A 69 -14.97 4.68 -0.88
CA LYS A 69 -15.65 5.97 -1.09
C LYS A 69 -16.94 5.84 -1.90
N ALA A 70 -16.93 5.01 -2.95
CA ALA A 70 -18.10 4.76 -3.77
C ALA A 70 -19.21 4.07 -2.94
N ALA A 71 -18.85 3.06 -2.15
CA ALA A 71 -19.77 2.36 -1.26
C ALA A 71 -20.32 3.27 -0.15
N GLU A 72 -19.51 4.15 0.43
CA GLU A 72 -19.94 5.17 1.40
C GLU A 72 -20.98 6.12 0.80
N THR A 73 -20.70 6.59 -0.42
CA THR A 73 -21.62 7.46 -1.16
C THR A 73 -22.92 6.73 -1.48
N PHE A 74 -22.84 5.47 -1.91
CA PHE A 74 -23.99 4.63 -2.19
C PHE A 74 -24.87 4.45 -0.95
N THR A 75 -24.29 4.07 0.19
CA THR A 75 -25.03 3.92 1.46
C THR A 75 -25.65 5.24 1.92
N ALA A 76 -24.95 6.36 1.79
CA ALA A 76 -25.49 7.68 2.14
C ALA A 76 -26.69 8.09 1.27
N ILE A 77 -26.62 7.82 -0.04
CA ILE A 77 -27.76 8.01 -0.96
C ILE A 77 -28.90 7.06 -0.59
N GLY A 78 -28.59 5.81 -0.26
CA GLY A 78 -29.56 4.81 0.17
C GLY A 78 -30.39 5.28 1.38
N TYR A 79 -29.75 5.86 2.40
CA TYR A 79 -30.47 6.42 3.55
C TYR A 79 -31.41 7.57 3.19
N LYS A 80 -30.98 8.48 2.30
CA LYS A 80 -31.84 9.57 1.83
C LYS A 80 -33.05 9.06 1.02
N HIS A 81 -32.85 8.01 0.23
CA HIS A 81 -33.94 7.38 -0.52
C HIS A 81 -34.95 6.74 0.43
N ILE A 82 -34.50 6.01 1.46
CA ILE A 82 -35.35 5.44 2.50
C ILE A 82 -36.16 6.52 3.19
N GLU A 83 -35.51 7.60 3.66
CA GLU A 83 -36.20 8.73 4.31
C GLU A 83 -37.31 9.32 3.44
N THR A 84 -37.01 9.57 2.16
CA THR A 84 -37.99 10.10 1.20
C THR A 84 -39.15 9.13 0.97
N GLY A 85 -38.86 7.83 0.84
CA GLY A 85 -39.86 6.80 0.63
C GLY A 85 -40.74 6.54 1.85
N THR A 86 -40.18 6.60 3.06
CA THR A 86 -40.93 6.53 4.32
C THR A 86 -41.88 7.71 4.44
N LYS A 87 -41.41 8.93 4.15
CA LYS A 87 -42.28 10.11 4.17
C LYS A 87 -43.42 10.01 3.15
N LEU A 88 -43.14 9.55 1.93
CA LEU A 88 -44.18 9.33 0.93
C LEU A 88 -45.22 8.30 1.39
N SER A 89 -44.76 7.20 2.01
CA SER A 89 -45.65 6.19 2.59
C SER A 89 -46.58 6.80 3.65
N GLU A 90 -46.02 7.60 4.58
CA GLU A 90 -46.78 8.29 5.62
C GLU A 90 -47.80 9.27 5.05
N ASP A 91 -47.40 10.07 4.06
CA ASP A 91 -48.28 11.04 3.38
C ASP A 91 -49.44 10.33 2.65
N CYS A 92 -49.18 9.18 2.00
CA CYS A 92 -50.21 8.38 1.35
C CYS A 92 -51.19 7.74 2.35
N CYS A 93 -50.70 7.17 3.46
CA CYS A 93 -51.55 6.65 4.53
C CYS A 93 -52.41 7.76 5.14
N LYS A 94 -51.81 8.94 5.39
CA LYS A 94 -52.51 10.11 5.92
C LYS A 94 -53.61 10.59 4.98
N TYR A 95 -53.33 10.70 3.68
CA TYR A 95 -54.33 11.05 2.67
C TYR A 95 -55.54 10.12 2.74
N GLY A 96 -55.31 8.81 2.81
CA GLY A 96 -56.37 7.81 2.86
C GLY A 96 -57.25 7.89 4.10
N VAL A 97 -56.71 8.37 5.23
CA VAL A 97 -57.49 8.60 6.47
C VAL A 97 -58.26 9.92 6.44
N GLU A 98 -57.65 10.99 5.90
CA GLU A 98 -58.21 12.34 5.95
C GLU A 98 -59.25 12.62 4.86
N ASN A 99 -59.35 11.78 3.81
CA ASN A 99 -60.22 12.01 2.64
C ASN A 99 -61.24 10.88 2.41
N PRO A 100 -62.08 10.51 3.41
CA PRO A 100 -62.99 9.37 3.29
C PRO A 100 -64.06 9.53 2.21
N ASN A 101 -64.32 10.77 1.75
CA ASN A 101 -65.30 11.06 0.70
C ASN A 101 -64.80 10.67 -0.71
N ASP A 102 -63.49 10.49 -0.89
CA ASP A 102 -62.86 10.07 -2.14
C ASP A 102 -62.49 8.58 -2.05
N GLU A 103 -63.52 7.72 -1.97
CA GLU A 103 -63.39 6.30 -1.59
C GLU A 103 -62.33 5.54 -2.42
N VAL A 104 -62.29 5.78 -3.73
CA VAL A 104 -61.38 5.08 -4.64
C VAL A 104 -59.94 5.54 -4.42
N LEU A 105 -59.69 6.85 -4.41
CA LEU A 105 -58.33 7.37 -4.26
C LEU A 105 -57.80 7.21 -2.83
N ALA A 106 -58.64 7.39 -1.81
CA ALA A 106 -58.28 7.19 -0.42
C ALA A 106 -57.85 5.74 -0.15
N LYS A 107 -58.61 4.77 -0.66
CA LYS A 107 -58.26 3.34 -0.56
C LYS A 107 -56.97 3.02 -1.31
N ALA A 108 -56.80 3.55 -2.52
CA ALA A 108 -55.59 3.35 -3.31
C ALA A 108 -54.35 3.94 -2.62
N ALA A 109 -54.46 5.15 -2.05
CA ALA A 109 -53.40 5.81 -1.31
C ALA A 109 -52.99 5.02 -0.06
N SER A 110 -53.93 4.54 0.74
CA SER A 110 -53.62 3.69 1.90
C SER A 110 -52.90 2.40 1.52
N ILE A 111 -53.40 1.68 0.51
CA ILE A 111 -52.77 0.43 0.04
C ILE A 111 -51.35 0.70 -0.47
N TYR A 112 -51.16 1.77 -1.24
CA TYR A 112 -49.83 2.15 -1.72
C TYR A 112 -48.90 2.53 -0.55
N GLY A 113 -49.39 3.32 0.40
CA GLY A 113 -48.64 3.73 1.58
C GLY A 113 -48.14 2.53 2.39
N ASP A 114 -49.02 1.57 2.67
CA ASP A 114 -48.67 0.34 3.39
C ASP A 114 -47.66 -0.51 2.62
N ALA A 115 -47.89 -0.73 1.31
CA ALA A 115 -46.97 -1.48 0.47
C ALA A 115 -45.58 -0.81 0.39
N ARG A 116 -45.54 0.53 0.26
CA ARG A 116 -44.30 1.31 0.22
C ARG A 116 -43.55 1.22 1.54
N LYS A 117 -44.26 1.28 2.68
CA LYS A 117 -43.66 1.12 4.01
C LYS A 117 -42.89 -0.19 4.13
N HIS A 118 -43.49 -1.29 3.67
CA HIS A 118 -42.83 -2.59 3.67
C HIS A 118 -41.62 -2.62 2.73
N ALA A 119 -41.73 -2.05 1.53
CA ALA A 119 -40.61 -1.98 0.60
C ALA A 119 -39.42 -1.18 1.16
N GLU A 120 -39.66 -0.02 1.78
CA GLU A 120 -38.59 0.77 2.40
C GLU A 120 -37.94 0.03 3.57
N LYS A 121 -38.70 -0.80 4.29
CA LYS A 121 -38.14 -1.63 5.37
C LYS A 121 -37.14 -2.66 4.85
N GLU A 122 -37.45 -3.34 3.76
CA GLU A 122 -36.53 -4.29 3.12
C GLU A 122 -35.26 -3.58 2.61
N VAL A 123 -35.41 -2.38 2.03
CA VAL A 123 -34.26 -1.56 1.57
C VAL A 123 -33.41 -1.08 2.75
N GLU A 124 -34.02 -0.72 3.87
CA GLU A 124 -33.32 -0.36 5.11
C GLU A 124 -32.46 -1.53 5.63
N ASP A 125 -33.04 -2.72 5.69
CA ASP A 125 -32.35 -3.90 6.20
C ASP A 125 -31.23 -4.36 5.24
N LEU A 126 -31.45 -4.27 3.93
CA LEU A 126 -30.39 -4.48 2.93
C LEU A 126 -29.24 -3.49 3.11
N ASN A 127 -29.52 -2.19 3.31
CA ASN A 127 -28.48 -1.18 3.53
C ASN A 127 -27.67 -1.46 4.80
N LYS A 128 -28.31 -1.90 5.90
CA LYS A 128 -27.62 -2.31 7.14
C LYS A 128 -26.72 -3.52 6.92
N LEU A 129 -27.19 -4.52 6.16
CA LEU A 129 -26.41 -5.71 5.82
C LEU A 129 -25.22 -5.35 4.93
N PHE A 130 -25.44 -4.53 3.90
CA PHE A 130 -24.35 -4.07 3.03
C PHE A 130 -23.29 -3.29 3.81
N PHE A 131 -23.71 -2.40 4.71
CA PHE A 131 -22.77 -1.66 5.56
C PHE A 131 -21.90 -2.58 6.42
N SER A 132 -22.52 -3.50 7.16
CA SER A 132 -21.82 -4.37 8.12
C SER A 132 -21.03 -5.51 7.45
N GLN A 133 -21.55 -6.11 6.39
CA GLN A 133 -20.92 -7.27 5.75
C GLN A 133 -19.93 -6.90 4.64
N VAL A 134 -20.03 -5.69 4.06
CA VAL A 134 -19.18 -5.27 2.94
C VAL A 134 -18.36 -4.05 3.31
N LEU A 135 -19.00 -2.94 3.67
CA LEU A 135 -18.31 -1.67 3.81
C LEU A 135 -17.34 -1.65 5.02
N GLU A 136 -17.76 -2.14 6.18
CA GLU A 136 -16.88 -2.22 7.36
C GLU A 136 -15.65 -3.11 7.14
N PRO A 137 -15.77 -4.35 6.64
CA PRO A 137 -14.61 -5.17 6.29
C PRO A 137 -13.68 -4.50 5.29
N MET A 138 -14.22 -3.82 4.26
CA MET A 138 -13.40 -3.12 3.28
C MET A 138 -12.64 -1.93 3.89
N ARG A 139 -13.27 -1.15 4.78
CA ARG A 139 -12.59 -0.08 5.54
C ARG A 139 -11.45 -0.64 6.38
N ALA A 140 -11.70 -1.74 7.10
CA ALA A 140 -10.68 -2.40 7.90
C ALA A 140 -9.51 -2.91 7.04
N MET A 141 -9.80 -3.45 5.85
CA MET A 141 -8.76 -3.91 4.91
C MET A 141 -7.87 -2.78 4.40
N VAL A 142 -8.44 -1.60 4.10
CA VAL A 142 -7.65 -0.43 3.64
C VAL A 142 -6.74 0.10 4.75
N ALA A 143 -7.16 -0.01 6.00
CA ALA A 143 -6.39 0.38 7.18
C ALA A 143 -5.48 -0.74 7.74
N GLY A 144 -5.53 -1.94 7.16
CA GLY A 144 -4.91 -3.14 7.71
C GLY A 144 -3.39 -3.14 7.63
N SER A 145 -2.75 -3.66 8.67
CA SER A 145 -1.28 -3.75 8.81
C SER A 145 -0.57 -4.45 7.64
N PRO A 146 -1.08 -5.51 6.97
CA PRO A 146 -0.29 -6.25 5.99
C PRO A 146 0.15 -5.41 4.77
N LEU A 147 -0.69 -4.47 4.32
CA LEU A 147 -0.35 -3.55 3.23
C LEU A 147 0.66 -2.49 3.68
N GLU A 148 0.59 -2.07 4.94
CA GLU A 148 1.50 -1.08 5.53
C GLU A 148 2.87 -1.70 5.85
N ASP A 149 2.88 -2.91 6.42
CA ASP A 149 4.07 -3.70 6.75
C ASP A 149 4.89 -4.02 5.49
N ALA A 150 4.23 -4.44 4.39
CA ALA A 150 4.88 -4.70 3.12
C ALA A 150 5.54 -3.44 2.54
N ARG A 151 4.92 -2.27 2.72
CA ARG A 151 5.49 -0.98 2.29
C ARG A 151 6.67 -0.56 3.13
N HIS A 152 6.55 -0.65 4.45
CA HIS A 152 7.63 -0.34 5.36
C HIS A 152 8.85 -1.22 5.08
N LEU A 153 8.65 -2.51 4.82
CA LEU A 153 9.72 -3.42 4.42
C LEU A 153 10.37 -2.98 3.10
N ALA A 154 9.57 -2.69 2.07
CA ALA A 154 10.08 -2.24 0.78
C ALA A 154 10.87 -0.92 0.88
N GLN A 155 10.37 0.05 1.63
CA GLN A 155 11.03 1.33 1.86
C GLN A 155 12.35 1.17 2.65
N ARG A 156 12.35 0.36 3.71
CA ARG A 156 13.57 0.10 4.51
C ARG A 156 14.65 -0.56 3.66
N TYR A 157 14.29 -1.55 2.86
CA TYR A 157 15.25 -2.24 1.98
C TYR A 157 15.80 -1.31 0.89
N SER A 158 14.93 -0.52 0.24
CA SER A 158 15.38 0.47 -0.76
C SER A 158 16.35 1.49 -0.17
N LYS A 159 16.08 1.98 1.05
CA LYS A 159 16.96 2.93 1.75
C LYS A 159 18.31 2.31 2.08
N MET A 160 18.30 1.11 2.66
CA MET A 160 19.53 0.38 3.01
C MET A 160 20.42 0.14 1.78
N ARG A 161 19.81 -0.23 0.65
CA ARG A 161 20.54 -0.41 -0.62
C ARG A 161 21.15 0.90 -1.12
N GLN A 162 20.37 1.99 -1.11
CA GLN A 162 20.87 3.30 -1.53
C GLN A 162 22.06 3.74 -0.65
N GLU A 163 22.00 3.50 0.66
CA GLU A 163 23.10 3.76 1.58
C GLU A 163 24.34 2.91 1.24
N ALA A 164 24.16 1.63 0.88
CA ALA A 164 25.25 0.76 0.44
C ALA A 164 25.89 1.22 -0.88
N GLU A 165 25.09 1.61 -1.89
CA GLU A 165 25.55 2.13 -3.18
C GLU A 165 26.38 3.43 -3.00
N ILE A 166 25.92 4.33 -2.11
CA ILE A 166 26.65 5.54 -1.75
C ILE A 166 27.97 5.18 -1.09
N GLN A 167 27.97 4.25 -0.15
CA GLN A 167 29.19 3.83 0.58
C GLN A 167 30.23 3.23 -0.37
N VAL A 168 29.82 2.40 -1.34
CA VAL A 168 30.70 1.84 -2.37
C VAL A 168 31.30 2.97 -3.22
N THR A 169 30.48 3.91 -3.67
CA THR A 169 30.91 5.05 -4.47
C THR A 169 31.94 5.91 -3.73
N VAL A 170 31.69 6.24 -2.47
CA VAL A 170 32.60 7.00 -1.60
C VAL A 170 33.94 6.26 -1.44
N THR A 171 33.89 4.93 -1.23
CA THR A 171 35.09 4.10 -1.04
C THR A 171 35.94 4.04 -2.31
N ILE A 172 35.31 3.93 -3.49
CA ILE A 172 36.02 3.94 -4.78
C ILE A 172 36.68 5.30 -5.01
N ILE A 173 35.98 6.40 -4.73
CA ILE A 173 36.53 7.76 -4.89
C ILE A 173 37.70 8.01 -3.93
N SER A 174 37.60 7.57 -2.66
CA SER A 174 38.72 7.69 -1.71
C SER A 174 39.92 6.87 -2.16
N PHE A 175 39.71 5.64 -2.63
CA PHE A 175 40.78 4.80 -3.14
C PHE A 175 41.45 5.39 -4.39
N ALA A 176 40.67 5.95 -5.32
CA ALA A 176 41.20 6.63 -6.49
C ALA A 176 42.03 7.87 -6.12
N LYS A 177 41.58 8.64 -5.12
CA LYS A 177 42.35 9.78 -4.58
C LYS A 177 43.66 9.32 -3.94
N ASP A 178 43.62 8.30 -3.08
CA ASP A 178 44.81 7.77 -2.41
C ASP A 178 45.82 7.17 -3.41
N CYS A 179 45.33 6.54 -4.49
CA CYS A 179 46.17 6.08 -5.59
C CYS A 179 46.80 7.25 -6.37
N MET A 180 46.07 8.31 -6.68
CA MET A 180 46.66 9.48 -7.36
C MET A 180 47.70 10.19 -6.49
N ILE A 181 47.45 10.31 -5.17
CA ILE A 181 48.36 10.95 -4.23
C ILE A 181 49.66 10.14 -4.05
N ASN A 182 49.62 8.81 -4.15
CA ASN A 182 50.81 7.96 -4.04
C ASN A 182 51.57 7.74 -5.36
N VAL A 183 51.06 8.24 -6.49
CA VAL A 183 51.68 8.11 -7.82
C VAL A 183 52.37 9.42 -8.27
N CYS A 184 52.10 10.55 -7.59
CA CYS A 184 52.84 11.81 -7.73
C CYS A 184 53.89 11.98 -6.63
#